data_AF-G8TAS6-F1
#
_entry.id   AF-G8TAS6-F1
#
_cell.length_a   1.000
_cell.length_b   1.000
_cell.length_c   1.000
_cell.angle_alpha   90.00
_cell.angle_beta   90.00
_cell.angle_gamma   90.00
#
_symmetry.space_group_name_H-M   'P 1'
#
loop_
_entity.id
_entity.type
_entity.pdbx_description
1 polymer ?
#
loop_
_entity_poly.entity_id
_entity_poly.type
_entity_poly.pdbx_seq_one_letter_code
_entity_poly.pdbx_strand_id
1 'polypeptide(L)' 'MEQQREPIFLRYGGAEKLTTEMTKDELDLVSASILRRAKEKAFSKGRPIVFGENGKVYAEWPDGRIEELKAEG' A
#
# COMPACT_ATOMS: atom_id res chain seq x y z
N MET A 1 37.22 -13.68 7.40
CA MET A 1 36.29 -13.59 6.26
C MET A 1 35.33 -12.45 6.58
N GLU A 2 35.54 -11.28 5.97
CA GLU A 2 34.59 -10.16 6.08
C GLU A 2 33.29 -10.57 5.41
N GLN A 3 32.23 -10.72 6.19
CA GLN A 3 30.88 -10.79 5.65
C GLN A 3 30.53 -9.38 5.16
N GLN A 4 30.77 -9.10 3.88
CA GLN A 4 30.16 -7.96 3.21
C GLN A 4 28.65 -8.11 3.36
N ARG A 5 28.08 -7.37 4.31
CA ARG A 5 26.62 -7.29 4.48
C ARG A 5 26.10 -6.54 3.28
N GLU A 6 25.65 -7.26 2.26
CA GLU A 6 24.95 -6.66 1.14
C GLU A 6 23.79 -5.81 1.69
N PRO A 7 23.65 -4.54 1.24
CA PRO A 7 22.57 -3.69 1.70
C PRO A 7 21.22 -4.36 1.40
N ILE A 8 20.35 -4.44 2.40
CA ILE A 8 18.96 -4.82 2.17
C ILE A 8 18.27 -3.61 1.54
N PHE A 9 18.05 -3.67 0.23
CA PHE A 9 17.33 -2.65 -0.50
C PHE A 9 15.83 -2.82 -0.25
N LEU A 10 15.23 -1.89 0.50
CA LEU A 10 13.79 -1.81 0.69
C LEU A 10 13.12 -1.43 -0.65
N ARG A 11 12.59 -2.44 -1.36
CA ARG A 11 11.84 -2.27 -2.61
C ARG A 11 10.36 -2.18 -2.30
N TYR A 12 9.68 -1.12 -2.73
CA TYR A 12 8.25 -0.96 -2.52
C TYR A 12 7.46 -1.77 -3.56
N GLY A 13 6.53 -2.64 -3.13
CA GLY A 13 5.63 -3.37 -4.02
C GLY A 13 6.22 -4.39 -5.00
N GLY A 14 7.51 -4.74 -4.85
CA GLY A 14 8.22 -5.58 -5.82
C GLY A 14 8.82 -4.81 -7.01
N ALA A 15 8.97 -3.48 -6.89
CA ALA A 15 9.68 -2.67 -7.87
C ALA A 15 11.16 -3.03 -7.97
N GLU A 16 11.73 -2.98 -9.18
CA GLU A 16 13.16 -3.24 -9.42
C GLU A 16 14.04 -2.04 -9.03
N LYS A 17 13.46 -0.84 -8.96
CA LYS A 17 14.14 0.42 -8.60
C LYS A 17 13.88 0.81 -7.14
N LEU A 18 14.79 1.60 -6.57
CA LEU A 18 14.56 2.24 -5.29
C LEU A 18 13.53 3.35 -5.41
N THR A 19 12.72 3.55 -4.37
CA THR A 19 11.69 4.61 -4.34
C THR A 19 12.27 6.00 -4.53
N THR A 20 13.52 6.23 -4.12
CA THR A 20 14.26 7.49 -4.29
C THR A 20 14.67 7.77 -5.73
N GLU A 21 14.67 6.74 -6.59
CA GLU A 21 15.07 6.82 -8.00
C GLU A 21 13.87 6.79 -8.94
N MET A 22 12.66 6.65 -8.39
CA MET A 22 11.42 6.58 -9.17
C MET A 22 10.88 7.98 -9.44
N THR A 23 10.38 8.19 -10.65
CA THR A 23 9.57 9.38 -10.94
C THR A 23 8.23 9.32 -10.22
N LYS A 24 7.53 10.46 -10.16
CA LYS A 24 6.18 10.50 -9.59
C LYS A 24 5.23 9.51 -10.28
N ASP A 25 5.29 9.44 -11.61
CA ASP A 25 4.44 8.51 -12.39
C ASP A 25 4.77 7.04 -12.09
N GLU A 26 6.05 6.70 -11.93
CA GLU A 26 6.46 5.34 -11.57
C GLU A 26 6.00 4.99 -10.14
N LEU A 27 6.08 5.94 -9.21
CA LEU A 27 5.57 5.76 -7.84
C LEU A 27 4.06 5.56 -7.82
N ASP A 28 3.31 6.32 -8.63
CA ASP A 28 1.86 6.19 -8.76
C ASP A 28 1.47 4.82 -9.31
N LEU A 29 2.19 4.31 -10.32
CA LEU A 29 1.96 2.97 -10.88
C LEU A 29 2.23 1.85 -9.87
N VAL A 30 3.33 1.93 -9.12
CA VAL A 30 3.64 0.93 -8.09
C VAL A 30 2.63 0.99 -6.95
N SER A 31 2.26 2.18 -6.52
CA SER A 31 1.24 2.38 -5.48
C SER A 31 -0.12 1.82 -5.90
N ALA A 32 -0.53 2.06 -7.15
CA ALA A 32 -1.76 1.50 -7.71
C ALA A 32 -1.74 -0.04 -7.76
N SER A 33 -0.60 -0.63 -8.15
CA SER A 33 -0.44 -2.09 -8.20
C SER A 33 -0.53 -2.73 -6.81
N ILE A 34 0.09 -2.12 -5.79
CA ILE A 34 0.02 -2.57 -4.40
C ILE A 34 -1.41 -2.47 -3.88
N LEU A 35 -2.06 -1.31 -4.10
CA LEU A 35 -3.43 -1.08 -3.65
C LEU A 35 -4.37 -2.11 -4.28
N ARG A 36 -4.23 -2.39 -5.58
CA ARG A 36 -5.02 -3.41 -6.26
C ARG A 36 -4.85 -4.79 -5.61
N ARG A 37 -3.61 -5.24 -5.39
CA ARG A 37 -3.33 -6.54 -4.74
C ARG A 37 -3.85 -6.60 -3.31
N ALA A 38 -3.74 -5.50 -2.56
CA ALA A 38 -4.26 -5.40 -1.21
C ALA A 38 -5.79 -5.53 -1.21
N LYS A 39 -6.48 -4.79 -2.09
CA LYS A 39 -7.93 -4.89 -2.30
C LYS A 39 -8.35 -6.30 -2.68
N GLU A 40 -7.74 -6.91 -3.70
CA GLU A 40 -8.04 -8.29 -4.11
C GLU A 40 -7.91 -9.29 -2.94
N LYS A 41 -6.85 -9.17 -2.13
CA LYS A 41 -6.61 -10.05 -0.98
C LYS A 41 -7.55 -9.80 0.20
N ALA A 42 -7.92 -8.55 0.46
CA ALA A 42 -8.86 -8.20 1.53
C ALA A 42 -10.28 -8.60 1.13
N PHE A 43 -10.67 -8.28 -0.11
CA PHE A 43 -12.03 -8.47 -0.61
C PHE A 43 -12.37 -9.93 -0.85
N SER A 44 -11.41 -10.75 -1.31
CA SER A 44 -11.58 -12.21 -1.35
C SER A 44 -11.84 -12.84 0.02
N LYS A 45 -11.55 -12.13 1.11
CA LYS A 45 -11.81 -12.56 2.50
C LYS A 45 -12.97 -11.83 3.15
N GLY A 46 -13.72 -11.02 2.41
CA GLY A 46 -14.81 -10.20 2.95
C GLY A 46 -14.36 -9.12 3.93
N ARG A 47 -13.09 -8.68 3.87
CA ARG A 47 -12.52 -7.67 4.76
C ARG A 47 -12.37 -6.32 4.05
N PRO A 48 -12.51 -5.19 4.76
CA PRO A 48 -12.28 -3.88 4.17
C PRO A 48 -10.79 -3.55 4.06
N ILE A 49 -10.46 -2.57 3.21
CA ILE A 49 -9.18 -1.87 3.22
C ILE A 49 -9.34 -0.55 3.97
N VAL A 50 -8.48 -0.32 4.95
CA VAL A 50 -8.46 0.92 5.74
C VAL A 50 -7.38 1.83 5.21
N PHE A 51 -7.73 3.09 4.94
CA PHE A 51 -6.80 4.10 4.43
C PHE A 51 -7.09 5.48 5.04
N GLY A 52 -6.07 6.33 5.09
CA GLY A 52 -6.19 7.70 5.58
C GLY A 52 -6.24 8.69 4.41
N GLU A 53 -7.19 9.61 4.42
CA GLU A 53 -7.30 10.69 3.44
C GLU A 53 -7.75 11.97 4.15
N ASN A 54 -7.10 13.11 3.87
CA ASN A 54 -7.44 14.43 4.45
C ASN A 54 -7.54 14.44 6.00
N GLY A 55 -6.68 13.69 6.69
CA GLY A 55 -6.68 13.60 8.16
C GLY A 55 -7.83 12.76 8.74
N LYS A 56 -8.62 12.10 7.90
CA LYS A 56 -9.67 11.17 8.27
C LYS A 56 -9.27 9.74 7.89
N VAL A 57 -9.88 8.77 8.55
CA VAL A 57 -9.66 7.35 8.27
C VAL A 57 -10.92 6.78 7.64
N TYR A 58 -10.76 6.01 6.57
CA TYR A 58 -11.84 5.41 5.81
C TYR A 58 -11.63 3.89 5.70
N ALA A 59 -12.73 3.16 5.58
CA ALA A 59 -12.77 1.74 5.25
C ALA A 59 -13.54 1.53 3.95
N GLU A 60 -12.89 0.97 2.93
CA GLU A 60 -13.54 0.53 1.68
C GLU A 60 -13.83 -0.97 1.75
N TRP A 61 -15.08 -1.34 1.54
CA TRP A 61 -15.58 -2.70 1.55
C TRP A 61 -15.61 -3.32 0.14
N PRO A 62 -15.72 -4.66 0.04
CA PRO A 62 -15.74 -5.36 -1.26
C PRO A 62 -16.89 -4.98 -2.20
N ASP A 63 -17.99 -4.48 -1.64
CA ASP A 63 -19.17 -3.98 -2.36
C ASP A 63 -18.99 -2.54 -2.87
N GLY A 64 -17.83 -1.93 -2.63
CA GLY A 64 -17.52 -0.55 -2.99
C GLY A 64 -18.03 0.48 -1.98
N ARG A 65 -18.65 0.06 -0.87
CA ARG A 65 -19.05 0.98 0.19
C ARG A 65 -17.82 1.55 0.88
N ILE A 66 -17.79 2.87 1.07
CA ILE A 66 -16.75 3.56 1.83
C ILE A 66 -17.37 4.15 3.09
N GLU A 67 -16.76 3.86 4.24
CA GLU A 67 -17.19 4.36 5.55
C GLU A 67 -16.08 5.15 6.22
N GLU A 68 -16.39 6.32 6.78
CA GLU A 68 -15.45 7.06 7.63
C GLU A 68 -15.39 6.38 9.01
N LEU A 69 -14.20 5.91 9.41
CA LEU A 69 -13.95 5.39 10.73
C LEU A 69 -13.69 6.56 11.68
N LYS A 70 -14.61 6.79 12.62
CA LYS A 70 -14.35 7.67 13.75
C LYS A 70 -13.43 6.93 14.70
N ALA A 71 -12.28 7.52 15.03
CA ALA A 71 -11.50 7.07 16.16
C ALA A 71 -12.34 7.33 17.41
N GLU A 72 -13.02 6.31 17.94
CA GLU A 72 -13.52 6.39 19.31
C GLU A 72 -12.29 6.39 20.23
N GLY A 73 -12.04 7.55 20.85
CA GLY A 73 -11.00 7.76 21.84
C GLY A 73 -11.41 7.28 23.22
#